data_AF-A0A9W8N9J0-F1
#
_entry.id   AF-A0A9W8N9J0-F1
#
_cell.length_a   1.000
_cell.length_b   1.000
_cell.length_c   1.000
_cell.angle_alpha   90.00
_cell.angle_beta   90.00
_cell.angle_gamma   90.00
#
_symmetry.space_group_name_H-M   'P 1'
#
loop_
_entity.id
_entity.type
_entity.pdbx_description
1 polymer ?
#
loop_
_entity_poly.entity_id
_entity_poly.type
_entity_poly.pdbx_seq_one_letter_code
_entity_poly.pdbx_strand_id
1 'polypeptide(L)'
;MTPNTLASSAKMDLLHAVFNHLVLPPQVPGGQDADVEAISHDVLKRIIRACETIDAVIDSPWSEAFQSLRASLNACVSLNSGRLERSTMLEHFSQLDQTNMLILHVVEQNSALLIRRDTCNSQQCIFEAFETSATSERVLAADGALQWDFPGRSVQVPLDASTESLHSLQANTWKANVSVVETRDTTDPALVTHMLMPLLEAIGSHYQAPVLRKRVRDEVNIQGKDSPWRRLPFWLVLRVAAQRQLSLALGNERGRIGYKFLMCVLLCQLLQESAGKLSPELAMTLRAKICRRMAKLELDKANVQSANAEISELLFTRIGPMIKAIVEEATAQVEATWERFKQETTRHIPKLPLRAPNYALQLSLSHSSEYLSNLLSSSQMRQVRVALLVECALSM
;
A
#
# COMPACT_ATOMS: atom_id res chain seq x y z
N MET A 1 -23.51 -19.00 2.00
CA MET A 1 -22.14 -18.75 2.50
C MET A 1 -22.20 -18.69 4.03
N THR A 2 -21.32 -19.38 4.74
CA THR A 2 -21.29 -19.34 6.21
C THR A 2 -20.68 -18.02 6.70
N PRO A 3 -21.05 -17.53 7.90
CA PRO A 3 -20.57 -16.24 8.42
C PRO A 3 -19.04 -16.14 8.52
N ASN A 4 -18.35 -17.27 8.76
CA ASN A 4 -16.88 -17.32 8.80
C ASN A 4 -16.22 -17.05 7.44
N THR A 5 -16.84 -17.47 6.32
CA THR A 5 -16.28 -17.24 4.98
C THR A 5 -16.41 -15.78 4.57
N LEU A 6 -17.51 -15.12 4.93
CA LEU A 6 -17.74 -13.70 4.67
C LEU A 6 -16.75 -12.80 5.44
N ALA A 7 -16.52 -13.09 6.72
CA ALA A 7 -15.54 -12.38 7.54
C ALA A 7 -14.10 -12.55 7.02
N SER A 8 -13.76 -13.74 6.53
CA SER A 8 -12.44 -14.00 5.90
C SER A 8 -12.27 -13.24 4.59
N SER A 9 -13.31 -13.15 3.76
CA SER A 9 -13.29 -12.38 2.51
C SER A 9 -13.09 -10.90 2.78
N ALA A 10 -13.90 -10.32 3.67
CA ALA A 10 -13.81 -8.89 4.02
C ALA A 10 -12.43 -8.51 4.58
N LYS A 11 -11.80 -9.40 5.36
CA LYS A 11 -10.44 -9.19 5.87
C LYS A 11 -9.38 -9.24 4.76
N MET A 12 -9.54 -10.11 3.77
CA MET A 12 -8.66 -10.15 2.59
C MET A 12 -8.83 -8.91 1.72
N ASP A 13 -10.05 -8.44 1.54
CA ASP A 13 -10.35 -7.22 0.78
C ASP A 13 -9.72 -5.98 1.43
N LEU A 14 -9.84 -5.85 2.76
CA LEU A 14 -9.17 -4.79 3.52
C LEU A 14 -7.65 -4.86 3.39
N LEU A 15 -7.05 -6.05 3.52
CA LEU A 15 -5.61 -6.24 3.36
C LEU A 15 -5.13 -5.79 1.97
N HIS A 16 -5.87 -6.13 0.92
CA HIS A 16 -5.54 -5.75 -0.45
C HIS A 16 -5.69 -4.23 -0.66
N ALA A 17 -6.74 -3.60 -0.14
CA ALA A 17 -6.92 -2.16 -0.21
C ALA A 17 -5.76 -1.42 0.51
N VAL A 18 -5.43 -1.83 1.74
CA VAL A 18 -4.29 -1.28 2.50
C VAL A 18 -2.96 -1.49 1.76
N PHE A 19 -2.78 -2.66 1.13
CA PHE A 19 -1.62 -2.93 0.29
C PHE A 19 -1.48 -1.91 -0.85
N ASN A 20 -2.57 -1.60 -1.55
CA ASN A 20 -2.56 -0.63 -2.65
C ASN A 20 -2.11 0.76 -2.19
N HIS A 21 -2.54 1.20 -1.00
CA HIS A 21 -2.17 2.52 -0.44
C HIS A 21 -0.72 2.60 0.05
N LEU A 22 -0.22 1.53 0.69
CA LEU A 22 1.14 1.50 1.25
C LEU A 22 2.20 1.21 0.18
N VAL A 23 1.94 0.21 -0.67
CA VAL A 23 2.90 -0.31 -1.65
C VAL A 23 2.83 0.45 -2.95
N LEU A 24 1.63 0.84 -3.38
CA LEU A 24 1.35 1.44 -4.69
C LEU A 24 1.88 0.55 -5.84
N PRO A 25 1.27 -0.63 -6.07
CA PRO A 25 1.64 -1.53 -7.16
C PRO A 25 1.36 -0.90 -8.54
N PRO A 26 1.89 -1.47 -9.64
CA PRO A 26 1.68 -0.93 -10.99
C PRO A 26 0.21 -0.87 -11.42
N GLN A 27 -0.60 -1.82 -10.95
CA GLN A 27 -2.05 -1.84 -11.16
C GLN A 27 -2.75 -1.45 -9.86
N VAL A 28 -3.32 -0.25 -9.84
CA VAL A 28 -4.16 0.24 -8.73
C VAL A 28 -5.64 0.21 -9.12
N PRO A 29 -6.57 0.18 -8.16
CA PRO A 29 -8.00 0.22 -8.46
C PRO A 29 -8.38 1.42 -9.31
N GLY A 30 -9.45 1.28 -10.10
CA GLY A 30 -9.96 2.35 -10.97
C GLY A 30 -11.11 3.17 -10.37
N GLY A 31 -11.45 2.96 -9.11
CA GLY A 31 -12.38 3.84 -8.42
C GLY A 31 -12.26 3.74 -6.91
N GLN A 32 -12.92 4.67 -6.24
CA GLN A 32 -12.83 4.88 -4.80
C GLN A 32 -13.04 3.61 -3.98
N ASP A 33 -12.27 3.48 -2.89
CA ASP A 33 -12.43 2.40 -1.92
C ASP A 33 -13.77 2.51 -1.19
N ALA A 34 -14.39 1.36 -0.89
CA ALA A 34 -15.70 1.32 -0.24
C ALA A 34 -15.66 1.81 1.22
N ASP A 35 -14.58 1.50 1.94
CA ASP A 35 -14.42 1.81 3.37
C ASP A 35 -13.05 2.45 3.64
N VAL A 36 -12.97 3.75 3.34
CA VAL A 36 -11.75 4.55 3.54
C VAL A 36 -11.39 4.68 5.03
N GLU A 37 -12.37 4.62 5.92
CA GLU A 37 -12.16 4.73 7.37
C GLU A 37 -11.49 3.47 7.92
N ALA A 38 -11.98 2.28 7.56
CA ALA A 38 -11.34 1.03 7.94
C ALA A 38 -9.90 0.92 7.41
N ILE A 39 -9.65 1.36 6.17
CA ILE A 39 -8.30 1.42 5.60
C ILE A 39 -7.41 2.38 6.41
N SER A 40 -7.92 3.57 6.75
CA SER A 40 -7.18 4.57 7.54
C SER A 40 -6.79 4.04 8.90
N HIS A 41 -7.73 3.38 9.59
CA HIS A 41 -7.51 2.75 10.89
C HIS A 41 -6.50 1.61 10.83
N ASP A 42 -6.59 0.74 9.82
CA ASP A 42 -5.66 -0.37 9.64
C ASP A 42 -4.23 0.14 9.37
N VAL A 43 -4.08 1.17 8.53
CA VAL A 43 -2.79 1.83 8.28
C VAL A 43 -2.21 2.44 9.56
N LEU A 44 -3.03 3.13 10.36
CA LEU A 44 -2.60 3.69 11.64
C LEU A 44 -2.14 2.60 12.63
N LYS A 45 -2.91 1.52 12.76
CA LYS A 45 -2.52 0.37 13.60
C LYS A 45 -1.22 -0.27 13.15
N ARG A 46 -0.99 -0.38 11.83
CA ARG A 46 0.25 -0.93 11.29
C ARG A 46 1.47 -0.09 11.64
N ILE A 47 1.37 1.25 11.57
CA ILE A 47 2.50 2.11 11.96
C ILE A 47 2.76 2.07 13.47
N ILE A 48 1.72 1.99 14.30
CA ILE A 48 1.84 1.77 15.75
C ILE A 48 2.58 0.46 16.04
N ARG A 49 2.15 -0.65 15.43
CA ARG A 49 2.79 -1.97 15.60
C ARG A 49 4.26 -1.97 15.12
N ALA A 50 4.56 -1.23 14.05
CA ALA A 50 5.93 -1.10 13.57
C ALA A 50 6.80 -0.33 14.58
N CYS A 51 6.28 0.71 15.24
CA CYS A 51 6.96 1.39 16.34
C CYS A 51 7.24 0.42 17.50
N GLU A 52 6.27 -0.38 17.92
CA GLU A 52 6.44 -1.37 19.01
C GLU A 52 7.50 -2.42 18.70
N THR A 53 7.52 -2.88 17.45
CA THR A 53 8.51 -3.88 17.00
C THR A 53 9.93 -3.33 17.03
N ILE A 54 10.09 -2.04 16.69
CA ILE A 54 11.40 -1.39 16.73
C ILE A 54 11.81 -1.11 18.18
N ASP A 55 10.90 -0.54 18.99
CA ASP A 55 11.12 -0.24 20.41
C ASP A 55 11.57 -1.48 21.20
N ALA A 56 11.04 -2.66 20.88
CA ALA A 56 11.40 -3.91 21.55
C ALA A 56 12.85 -4.40 21.34
N VAL A 57 13.60 -3.84 20.38
CA VAL A 57 14.93 -4.36 19.98
C VAL A 57 16.05 -3.31 19.99
N ILE A 58 15.73 -2.07 20.39
CA ILE A 58 16.66 -0.94 20.42
C ILE A 58 16.71 -0.32 21.81
N ASP A 59 17.83 0.31 22.11
CA ASP A 59 18.04 1.01 23.39
C ASP A 59 17.81 2.53 23.25
N SER A 60 17.81 3.24 24.38
CA SER A 60 17.80 4.71 24.41
C SER A 60 18.99 5.29 23.64
N PRO A 61 18.84 6.43 22.92
CA PRO A 61 17.68 7.32 22.84
C PRO A 61 16.62 6.94 21.79
N TRP A 62 16.86 5.88 21.02
CA TRP A 62 15.95 5.49 19.93
C TRP A 62 14.63 4.98 20.48
N SER A 63 14.68 4.14 21.52
CA SER A 63 13.48 3.60 22.18
C SER A 63 12.54 4.72 22.64
N GLU A 64 13.05 5.72 23.36
CA GLU A 64 12.28 6.88 23.83
C GLU A 64 11.60 7.64 22.69
N ALA A 65 12.32 7.88 21.58
CA ALA A 65 11.76 8.54 20.40
C ALA A 65 10.63 7.73 19.74
N PHE A 66 10.75 6.40 19.69
CA PHE A 66 9.69 5.53 19.16
C PHE A 66 8.50 5.41 20.11
N GLN A 67 8.73 5.44 21.43
CA GLN A 67 7.66 5.49 22.43
C GLN A 67 6.86 6.79 22.35
N SER A 68 7.55 7.93 22.21
CA SER A 68 6.96 9.24 22.00
C SER A 68 6.12 9.29 20.70
N LEU A 69 6.66 8.76 19.60
CA LEU A 69 5.90 8.62 18.35
C LEU A 69 4.68 7.72 18.53
N ARG A 70 4.84 6.59 19.22
CA ARG A 70 3.74 5.66 19.49
C ARG A 70 2.63 6.32 20.33
N ALA A 71 2.98 7.09 21.35
CA ALA A 71 2.01 7.86 22.15
C ALA A 71 1.22 8.84 21.27
N SER A 72 1.90 9.57 20.39
CA SER A 72 1.30 10.51 19.43
C SER A 72 0.35 9.79 18.45
N LEU A 73 0.75 8.62 17.96
CA LEU A 73 -0.08 7.79 17.07
C LEU A 73 -1.28 7.16 17.79
N ASN A 74 -1.14 6.78 19.06
CA ASN A 74 -2.25 6.29 19.87
C ASN A 74 -3.29 7.38 20.12
N ALA A 75 -2.87 8.62 20.43
CA ALA A 75 -3.77 9.77 20.51
C ALA A 75 -4.43 10.07 19.14
N CYS A 76 -3.71 9.84 18.04
CA CYS A 76 -4.27 9.98 16.69
C CYS A 76 -5.46 9.03 16.43
N VAL A 77 -5.48 7.84 17.06
CA VAL A 77 -6.59 6.86 16.90
C VAL A 77 -7.90 7.45 17.41
N SER A 78 -7.92 8.00 18.62
CA SER A 78 -9.11 8.61 19.22
C SER A 78 -9.49 9.91 18.51
N LEU A 79 -8.50 10.77 18.23
CA LEU A 79 -8.72 12.08 17.61
C LEU A 79 -9.29 12.03 16.19
N ASN A 80 -9.10 10.92 15.47
CA ASN A 80 -9.54 10.76 14.08
C ASN A 80 -10.57 9.63 13.91
N SER A 81 -11.26 9.23 14.99
CA SER A 81 -12.31 8.20 14.97
C SER A 81 -13.66 8.75 14.47
N GLY A 82 -13.67 9.26 13.24
CA GLY A 82 -14.82 9.89 12.63
C GLY A 82 -14.86 11.40 12.89
N ARG A 83 -15.84 11.87 13.69
CA ARG A 83 -15.97 13.30 13.98
C ARG A 83 -15.08 13.71 15.14
N LEU A 84 -14.34 14.80 14.97
CA LEU A 84 -13.50 15.37 16.02
C LEU A 84 -14.37 15.89 17.17
N GLU A 85 -14.42 15.15 18.28
CA GLU A 85 -15.17 15.53 19.47
C GLU A 85 -14.37 16.51 20.33
N ARG A 86 -15.04 17.58 20.80
CA ARG A 86 -14.42 18.64 21.60
C ARG A 86 -13.81 18.11 22.91
N SER A 87 -14.54 17.25 23.61
CA SER A 87 -14.12 16.66 24.89
C SER A 87 -12.81 15.89 24.73
N THR A 88 -12.73 15.02 23.73
CA THR A 88 -11.54 14.23 23.38
C THR A 88 -10.37 15.12 22.94
N MET A 89 -10.63 16.17 22.16
CA MET A 89 -9.60 17.12 21.77
C MET A 89 -9.02 17.84 22.99
N LEU A 90 -9.87 18.38 23.88
CA LEU A 90 -9.43 19.10 25.08
C LEU A 90 -8.68 18.18 26.05
N GLU A 91 -9.13 16.93 26.20
CA GLU A 91 -8.45 15.92 27.01
C GLU A 91 -7.02 15.69 26.49
N HIS A 92 -6.86 15.35 25.21
CA HIS A 92 -5.53 15.13 24.63
C HIS A 92 -4.67 16.40 24.61
N PHE A 93 -5.28 17.56 24.43
CA PHE A 93 -4.56 18.84 24.50
C PHE A 93 -4.04 19.12 25.92
N SER A 94 -4.82 18.81 26.96
CA SER A 94 -4.39 18.95 28.36
C SER A 94 -3.24 18.01 28.73
N GLN A 95 -3.17 16.84 28.07
CA GLN A 95 -2.14 15.82 28.24
C GLN A 95 -0.92 16.02 27.33
N LEU A 96 -0.97 17.01 26.42
CA LEU A 96 0.12 17.32 25.50
C LEU A 96 1.35 17.76 26.28
N ASP A 97 2.47 17.09 26.06
CA ASP A 97 3.76 17.38 26.69
C ASP A 97 4.81 17.82 25.65
N GLN A 98 6.08 17.95 26.04
CA GLN A 98 7.16 18.34 25.13
C GLN A 98 7.71 17.18 24.28
N THR A 99 7.33 15.95 24.61
CA THR A 99 7.81 14.74 23.98
C THR A 99 6.84 14.22 22.94
N ASN A 100 5.56 14.60 22.96
CA ASN A 100 4.54 14.08 22.04
C ASN A 100 3.90 15.17 21.18
N MET A 101 3.09 14.75 20.22
CA MET A 101 2.33 15.64 19.34
C MET A 101 0.93 15.10 19.07
N LEU A 102 -0.03 16.00 18.88
CA LEU A 102 -1.36 15.66 18.37
C LEU A 102 -1.35 15.71 16.85
N ILE A 103 -1.99 14.73 16.24
CA ILE A 103 -2.07 14.56 14.78
C ILE A 103 -3.55 14.58 14.40
N LEU A 104 -3.98 15.63 13.73
CA LEU A 104 -5.36 15.85 13.30
C LEU A 104 -5.43 15.83 11.78
N HIS A 105 -6.40 15.10 11.23
CA HIS A 105 -6.69 15.06 9.81
C HIS A 105 -8.11 15.59 9.57
N VAL A 106 -8.19 16.78 8.97
CA VAL A 106 -9.45 17.43 8.63
C VAL A 106 -9.79 17.09 7.18
N VAL A 107 -10.48 15.97 7.00
CA VAL A 107 -10.79 15.39 5.68
C VAL A 107 -11.54 16.37 4.80
N GLU A 108 -12.54 17.06 5.37
CA GLU A 108 -13.39 18.03 4.68
C GLU A 108 -12.64 19.29 4.23
N GLN A 109 -11.42 19.51 4.71
CA GLN A 109 -10.56 20.63 4.35
C GLN A 109 -9.23 20.17 3.76
N ASN A 110 -9.12 18.91 3.29
CA ASN A 110 -7.91 18.39 2.65
C ASN A 110 -6.61 18.78 3.41
N SER A 111 -6.67 18.80 4.74
CA SER A 111 -5.62 19.41 5.55
C SER A 111 -5.36 18.61 6.81
N ALA A 112 -4.13 18.73 7.30
CA ALA A 112 -3.70 18.16 8.54
C ALA A 112 -3.13 19.26 9.44
N LEU A 113 -3.35 19.08 10.74
CA LEU A 113 -2.85 19.96 11.78
C LEU A 113 -2.05 19.13 12.76
N LEU A 114 -0.79 19.50 12.93
CA LEU A 114 0.12 18.94 13.92
C LEU A 114 0.26 19.95 15.05
N ILE A 115 0.02 19.50 16.28
CA ILE A 115 0.05 20.35 17.47
C ILE A 115 1.07 19.77 18.43
N ARG A 116 2.02 20.57 18.89
CA ARG A 116 3.06 20.15 19.83
C ARG A 116 3.47 21.29 20.73
N ARG A 117 4.09 21.01 21.88
CA ARG A 117 4.77 22.06 22.63
C ARG A 117 6.10 22.43 21.95
N ASP A 118 6.55 23.66 22.19
CA ASP A 118 7.90 24.04 21.83
C ASP A 118 8.90 23.31 22.75
N THR A 119 9.90 22.70 22.12
CA THR A 119 10.99 21.98 22.80
C THR A 119 11.84 22.93 23.63
N CYS A 120 11.94 24.20 23.22
CA CYS A 120 12.72 25.23 23.91
C CYS A 120 11.91 25.98 24.97
N ASN A 121 10.58 26.05 24.82
CA ASN A 121 9.70 26.81 25.71
C ASN A 121 8.39 26.05 25.97
N SER A 122 8.26 25.43 27.14
CA SER A 122 7.09 24.62 27.52
C SER A 122 5.77 25.38 27.61
N GLN A 123 5.82 26.72 27.64
CA GLN A 123 4.66 27.62 27.68
C GLN A 123 4.17 28.02 26.29
N GLN A 124 4.77 27.48 25.23
CA GLN A 124 4.40 27.76 23.86
C GLN A 124 3.94 26.49 23.16
N CYS A 125 2.87 26.62 22.39
CA CYS A 125 2.31 25.58 21.55
C CYS A 125 2.55 25.95 20.08
N ILE A 126 3.02 24.99 19.29
CA ILE A 126 3.29 25.16 17.86
C ILE A 126 2.24 24.37 17.09
N PHE A 127 1.62 25.06 16.15
CA PHE A 127 0.66 24.51 15.21
C PHE A 127 1.31 24.49 13.83
N GLU A 128 1.33 23.33 13.19
CA GLU A 128 1.85 23.13 11.84
C GLU A 128 0.72 22.58 10.95
N ALA A 129 0.31 23.36 9.94
CA ALA A 129 -0.75 22.99 9.01
C ALA A 129 -0.20 22.70 7.61
N PHE A 130 -0.75 21.68 6.95
CA PHE A 130 -0.42 21.36 5.56
C PHE A 130 -1.55 20.62 4.84
N GLU A 131 -1.53 20.70 3.52
CA GLU A 131 -2.45 20.00 2.62
C GLU A 131 -2.14 18.50 2.55
N THR A 132 -3.16 17.65 2.48
CA THR A 132 -3.01 16.19 2.53
C THR A 132 -3.13 15.50 1.17
N SER A 133 -3.59 16.20 0.15
CA SER A 133 -3.69 15.73 -1.23
C SER A 133 -3.55 16.86 -2.22
N ALA A 134 -2.77 16.62 -3.28
CA ALA A 134 -2.61 17.61 -4.35
C ALA A 134 -3.77 17.50 -5.35
N THR A 135 -4.16 18.61 -5.96
CA THR A 135 -5.11 18.64 -7.09
C THR A 135 -4.73 17.63 -8.17
N SER A 136 -5.71 17.03 -8.82
CA SER A 136 -5.51 15.99 -9.82
C SER A 136 -4.64 16.46 -10.99
N GLU A 137 -4.77 17.74 -11.40
CA GLU A 137 -3.88 18.36 -12.39
C GLU A 137 -2.41 18.27 -11.98
N ARG A 138 -2.07 18.71 -10.76
CA ARG A 138 -0.70 18.65 -10.24
C ARG A 138 -0.17 17.23 -10.15
N VAL A 139 -1.02 16.26 -9.80
CA VAL A 139 -0.63 14.84 -9.76
C VAL A 139 -0.31 14.33 -11.15
N LEU A 140 -1.17 14.59 -12.13
CA LEU A 140 -1.01 14.14 -13.52
C LEU A 140 0.12 14.86 -14.25
N ALA A 141 0.40 16.12 -13.92
CA ALA A 141 1.50 16.90 -14.48
C ALA A 141 2.87 16.54 -13.89
N ALA A 142 2.92 15.87 -12.73
CA ALA A 142 4.18 15.52 -12.08
C ALA A 142 4.88 14.37 -12.81
N ASP A 143 6.18 14.53 -13.08
CA ASP A 143 7.03 13.44 -13.59
C ASP A 143 7.34 12.43 -12.45
N GLY A 144 6.35 11.59 -12.16
CA GLY A 144 6.41 10.45 -11.25
C GLY A 144 6.29 10.76 -9.75
N ALA A 145 6.76 11.91 -9.26
CA ALA A 145 6.54 12.31 -7.85
C ALA A 145 6.61 13.82 -7.64
N LEU A 146 5.69 14.34 -6.83
CA LEU A 146 5.66 15.72 -6.38
C LEU A 146 6.77 15.97 -5.34
N GLN A 147 7.52 17.05 -5.51
CA GLN A 147 8.34 17.58 -4.43
C GLN A 147 7.47 18.51 -3.58
N TRP A 148 7.32 18.19 -2.30
CA TRP A 148 6.42 18.90 -1.40
C TRP A 148 7.12 19.19 -0.07
N ASP A 149 7.02 20.44 0.36
CA ASP A 149 7.55 20.95 1.61
C ASP A 149 6.47 21.00 2.70
N PHE A 150 6.84 20.60 3.92
CA PHE A 150 5.96 20.55 5.08
C PHE A 150 6.59 21.26 6.30
N PRO A 151 5.80 21.97 7.13
CA PRO A 151 4.40 22.32 6.88
C PRO A 151 4.26 23.40 5.80
N GLY A 152 3.03 23.61 5.34
CA GLY A 152 2.70 24.75 4.48
C GLY A 152 2.61 26.05 5.27
N ARG A 153 2.13 25.99 6.52
CA ARG A 153 2.06 27.12 7.44
C ARG A 153 2.33 26.68 8.86
N SER A 154 2.97 27.52 9.66
CA SER A 154 3.19 27.27 11.07
C SER A 154 3.05 28.54 11.90
N VAL A 155 2.55 28.38 13.11
CA VAL A 155 2.31 29.47 14.07
C VAL A 155 2.64 28.98 15.47
N GLN A 156 3.04 29.91 16.34
CA GLN A 156 3.32 29.65 17.74
C GLN A 156 2.34 30.45 18.60
N VAL A 157 1.74 29.81 19.59
CA VAL A 157 0.70 30.39 20.44
C VAL A 157 1.04 30.12 21.91
N PRO A 158 0.94 31.11 22.81
CA PRO A 158 1.07 30.87 24.25
C PRO A 158 0.07 29.83 24.73
N LEU A 159 0.49 28.91 25.60
CA LEU A 159 -0.34 27.80 26.07
C LEU A 159 -1.61 28.29 26.78
N ASP A 160 -1.52 29.36 27.57
CA ASP A 160 -2.64 29.95 28.30
C ASP A 160 -3.69 30.54 27.34
N ALA A 161 -3.22 31.11 26.22
CA ALA A 161 -4.09 31.62 25.17
C ALA A 161 -4.63 30.49 24.28
N SER A 162 -3.95 29.35 24.20
CA SER A 162 -4.36 28.21 23.38
C SER A 162 -5.59 27.49 23.96
N THR A 163 -5.69 27.36 25.29
CA THR A 163 -6.87 26.79 25.93
C THR A 163 -8.07 27.72 25.77
N GLU A 164 -7.91 29.02 26.06
CA GLU A 164 -8.96 30.02 25.87
C GLU A 164 -9.37 30.22 24.39
N SER A 165 -8.43 30.12 23.45
CA SER A 165 -8.72 30.23 22.02
C SER A 165 -9.39 28.99 21.43
N LEU A 166 -9.05 27.80 21.90
CA LEU A 166 -9.83 26.59 21.61
C LEU A 166 -11.26 26.70 22.19
N HIS A 167 -11.43 27.43 23.29
CA HIS A 167 -12.75 27.79 23.79
C HIS A 167 -13.47 28.85 22.93
N SER A 168 -12.75 29.83 22.36
CA SER A 168 -13.31 30.97 21.59
C SER A 168 -13.43 30.75 20.07
N LEU A 169 -12.79 29.71 19.51
CA LEU A 169 -13.03 29.19 18.15
C LEU A 169 -14.46 28.62 17.96
N GLN A 170 -15.36 28.90 18.90
CA GLN A 170 -16.80 28.75 18.77
C GLN A 170 -17.36 29.77 17.77
N ALA A 171 -17.45 29.36 16.50
CA ALA A 171 -18.37 29.99 15.56
C ALA A 171 -18.86 28.97 14.52
N ASN A 172 -20.12 28.56 14.69
CA ASN A 172 -21.12 28.20 13.70
C ASN A 172 -20.64 27.47 12.42
N THR A 173 -21.03 26.21 12.32
CA THR A 173 -21.08 25.46 11.05
C THR A 173 -21.99 26.18 10.06
N TRP A 174 -21.39 26.96 9.16
CA TRP A 174 -22.09 27.51 8.01
C TRP A 174 -22.16 26.44 6.92
N LYS A 175 -23.36 25.92 6.66
CA LYS A 175 -23.70 25.32 5.37
C LYS A 175 -23.76 26.45 4.35
N ALA A 176 -22.66 26.69 3.64
CA ALA A 176 -22.69 27.52 2.46
C ALA A 176 -23.20 26.68 1.28
N ASN A 177 -24.35 27.13 0.77
CA ASN A 177 -25.03 26.60 -0.38
C ASN A 177 -24.18 26.83 -1.65
N VAL A 178 -23.93 25.75 -2.39
CA VAL A 178 -23.72 25.67 -3.84
C VAL A 178 -22.52 26.43 -4.46
N SER A 179 -21.56 25.66 -4.95
CA SER A 179 -21.22 25.65 -6.38
C SER A 179 -20.95 24.19 -6.77
N VAL A 180 -21.24 23.81 -8.01
CA VAL A 180 -20.91 22.48 -8.53
C VAL A 180 -19.38 22.41 -8.68
N VAL A 181 -18.71 22.13 -7.58
CA VAL A 181 -17.31 21.71 -7.55
C VAL A 181 -17.27 20.39 -8.32
N GLU A 182 -16.34 20.25 -9.27
CA GLU A 182 -16.07 18.94 -9.86
C GLU A 182 -15.83 17.96 -8.71
N THR A 183 -16.79 17.06 -8.47
CA THR A 183 -16.80 16.09 -7.36
C THR A 183 -15.60 15.13 -7.36
N ARG A 184 -14.74 15.24 -8.38
CA ARG A 184 -13.58 14.38 -8.64
C ARG A 184 -12.25 14.97 -8.17
N ASP A 185 -12.18 16.26 -7.84
CA ASP A 185 -10.92 16.90 -7.41
C ASP A 185 -10.84 17.18 -5.89
N THR A 186 -9.66 17.58 -5.40
CA THR A 186 -9.41 17.83 -3.97
C THR A 186 -10.08 19.10 -3.46
N THR A 187 -10.60 19.05 -2.23
CA THR A 187 -11.15 20.23 -1.54
C THR A 187 -10.09 21.28 -1.23
N ASP A 188 -10.46 22.56 -1.31
CA ASP A 188 -9.63 23.70 -0.90
C ASP A 188 -9.46 23.73 0.64
N PRO A 189 -8.22 23.80 1.16
CA PRO A 189 -7.94 23.87 2.60
C PRO A 189 -8.18 25.23 3.27
N ALA A 190 -8.79 26.20 2.58
CA ALA A 190 -8.90 27.60 3.00
C ALA A 190 -9.40 27.83 4.45
N LEU A 191 -10.31 27.02 5.00
CA LEU A 191 -10.75 27.24 6.39
C LEU A 191 -9.62 26.97 7.38
N VAL A 192 -8.73 26.03 7.09
CA VAL A 192 -7.56 25.78 7.92
C VAL A 192 -6.47 26.80 7.59
N THR A 193 -6.07 26.91 6.33
CA THR A 193 -4.88 27.69 5.93
C THR A 193 -5.11 29.20 5.93
N HIS A 194 -6.30 29.67 5.56
CA HIS A 194 -6.64 31.09 5.39
C HIS A 194 -7.57 31.66 6.47
N MET A 195 -8.08 30.84 7.40
CA MET A 195 -8.90 31.32 8.52
C MET A 195 -8.33 30.90 9.88
N LEU A 196 -8.21 29.60 10.18
CA LEU A 196 -7.71 29.13 11.47
C LEU A 196 -6.26 29.57 11.73
N MET A 197 -5.35 29.33 10.78
CA MET A 197 -3.93 29.65 10.98
C MET A 197 -3.66 31.16 11.17
N PRO A 198 -4.25 32.09 10.37
CA PRO A 198 -4.14 33.52 10.65
C PRO A 198 -4.71 33.93 12.02
N LEU A 199 -5.83 33.33 12.45
CA LEU A 199 -6.42 33.63 13.75
C LEU A 199 -5.49 33.22 14.88
N LEU A 200 -4.91 32.02 14.80
CA LEU A 200 -3.89 31.56 15.74
C LEU A 200 -2.64 32.45 15.71
N GLU A 201 -2.22 32.90 14.54
CA GLU A 201 -1.09 33.84 14.38
C GLU A 201 -1.37 35.20 15.04
N ALA A 202 -2.61 35.68 14.99
CA ALA A 202 -3.02 36.93 15.64
C ALA A 202 -3.06 36.82 17.17
N ILE A 203 -3.35 35.63 17.72
CA ILE A 203 -3.34 35.35 19.16
C ILE A 203 -1.91 35.16 19.67
N GLY A 204 -1.06 34.53 18.85
CA GLY A 204 0.32 34.25 19.17
C GLY A 204 1.30 35.05 18.32
N SER A 205 2.15 34.33 17.61
CA SER A 205 3.15 34.90 16.71
C SER A 205 3.45 33.99 15.52
N HIS A 206 4.01 34.59 14.48
CA HIS A 206 4.59 33.86 13.38
C HIS A 206 5.67 32.88 13.87
N TYR A 207 5.70 31.67 13.33
CA TYR A 207 6.74 30.68 13.59
C TYR A 207 7.12 29.96 12.31
N GLN A 208 8.41 29.85 12.03
CA GLN A 208 8.91 29.11 10.88
C GLN A 208 9.40 27.73 11.32
N ALA A 209 8.57 26.70 11.18
CA ALA A 209 8.96 25.34 11.48
C ALA A 209 10.06 24.85 10.50
N PRO A 210 10.96 23.95 10.94
CA PRO A 210 11.96 23.36 10.05
C PRO A 210 11.29 22.68 8.85
N VAL A 211 11.73 23.01 7.63
CA VAL A 211 11.11 22.48 6.43
C VAL A 211 11.43 21.00 6.25
N LEU A 212 10.39 20.18 6.16
CA LEU A 212 10.46 18.79 5.82
C LEU A 212 10.10 18.60 4.34
N ARG A 213 11.10 18.40 3.49
CA ARG A 213 10.91 18.14 2.06
C ARG A 213 10.71 16.64 1.80
N LYS A 214 9.58 16.27 1.18
CA LYS A 214 9.30 14.88 0.78
C LYS A 214 9.01 14.79 -0.72
N ARG A 215 9.41 13.65 -1.31
CA ARG A 215 8.90 13.22 -2.61
C ARG A 215 7.63 12.42 -2.39
N VAL A 216 6.49 12.98 -2.79
CA VAL A 216 5.16 12.40 -2.62
C VAL A 216 4.73 11.82 -3.96
N ARG A 217 4.59 10.49 -3.99
CA ARG A 217 3.95 9.80 -5.10
C ARG A 217 2.47 9.66 -4.77
N ASP A 218 1.75 10.71 -5.11
CA ASP A 218 0.29 10.73 -5.14
C ASP A 218 -0.16 10.12 -6.48
N GLU A 219 -1.31 9.45 -6.51
CA GLU A 219 -1.78 8.74 -7.70
C GLU A 219 -3.30 8.81 -7.75
N VAL A 220 -3.83 9.09 -8.94
CA VAL A 220 -5.27 9.18 -9.22
C VAL A 220 -5.54 8.29 -10.43
N ASN A 221 -6.43 7.31 -10.28
CA ASN A 221 -6.80 6.38 -11.35
C ASN A 221 -8.32 6.27 -11.48
N ILE A 222 -8.84 6.43 -12.69
CA ILE A 222 -10.27 6.34 -12.98
C ILE A 222 -10.51 5.32 -14.11
N GLN A 223 -11.32 4.30 -13.84
CA GLN A 223 -11.71 3.28 -14.82
C GLN A 223 -13.21 3.03 -14.70
N GLY A 224 -14.01 3.71 -15.53
CA GLY A 224 -15.44 3.46 -15.68
C GLY A 224 -16.31 3.69 -14.43
N LYS A 225 -15.78 4.33 -13.38
CA LYS A 225 -16.48 4.67 -12.14
C LYS A 225 -16.62 6.20 -11.98
N ASP A 226 -17.60 6.64 -11.21
CA ASP A 226 -17.92 8.07 -11.02
C ASP A 226 -16.83 8.83 -10.26
N SER A 227 -16.24 8.17 -9.25
CA SER A 227 -15.17 8.71 -8.40
C SER A 227 -13.85 7.97 -8.65
N PRO A 228 -12.74 8.68 -8.89
CA PRO A 228 -11.44 8.05 -9.08
C PRO A 228 -10.96 7.36 -7.80
N TRP A 229 -10.13 6.34 -7.95
CA TRP A 229 -9.29 5.88 -6.87
C TRP A 229 -8.18 6.91 -6.64
N ARG A 230 -7.99 7.33 -5.40
CA ARG A 230 -6.90 8.20 -4.98
C ARG A 230 -6.15 7.56 -3.84
N ARG A 231 -4.83 7.70 -3.85
CA ARG A 231 -4.00 7.24 -2.73
C ARG A 231 -4.44 7.91 -1.43
N LEU A 232 -4.51 7.14 -0.35
CA LEU A 232 -5.01 7.59 0.95
C LEU A 232 -4.30 8.86 1.44
N PRO A 233 -5.00 10.01 1.57
CA PRO A 233 -4.41 11.26 2.06
C PRO A 233 -3.85 11.14 3.47
N PHE A 234 -4.55 10.40 4.33
CA PHE A 234 -4.14 10.14 5.72
C PHE A 234 -2.79 9.43 5.81
N TRP A 235 -2.41 8.62 4.82
CA TRP A 235 -1.09 8.00 4.77
C TRP A 235 0.04 9.05 4.64
N LEU A 236 -0.19 10.15 3.92
CA LEU A 236 0.76 11.26 3.86
C LEU A 236 0.90 11.93 5.23
N VAL A 237 -0.22 12.17 5.92
CA VAL A 237 -0.25 12.76 7.27
C VAL A 237 0.61 11.94 8.23
N LEU A 238 0.37 10.63 8.32
CA LEU A 238 1.12 9.73 9.20
C LEU A 238 2.61 9.71 8.87
N ARG A 239 2.98 9.74 7.59
CA ARG A 239 4.38 9.81 7.16
C ARG A 239 5.06 11.14 7.47
N VAL A 240 4.33 12.25 7.43
CA VAL A 240 4.86 13.58 7.76
C VAL A 240 5.03 13.67 9.27
N ALA A 241 3.98 13.33 10.03
CA ALA A 241 4.00 13.32 11.49
C ALA A 241 5.09 12.40 12.06
N ALA A 242 5.19 11.16 11.58
CA ALA A 242 6.19 10.21 12.06
C ALA A 242 7.63 10.71 11.81
N GLN A 243 7.91 11.29 10.64
CA GLN A 243 9.23 11.85 10.38
C GLN A 243 9.48 13.11 11.22
N ARG A 244 8.49 14.01 11.34
CA ARG A 244 8.58 15.22 12.16
C ARG A 244 8.91 14.87 13.60
N GLN A 245 8.16 13.95 14.19
CA GLN A 245 8.33 13.53 15.59
C GLN A 245 9.72 12.94 15.84
N LEU A 246 10.16 12.01 14.98
CA LEU A 246 11.49 11.41 15.11
C LEU A 246 12.62 12.43 14.90
N SER A 247 12.44 13.40 14.00
CA SER A 247 13.40 14.49 13.80
C SER A 247 13.46 15.46 14.97
N LEU A 248 12.35 15.72 15.65
CA LEU A 248 12.33 16.52 16.88
C LEU A 248 13.02 15.80 18.04
N ALA A 249 12.76 14.50 18.21
CA ALA A 249 13.32 13.71 19.30
C ALA A 249 14.82 13.38 19.13
N LEU A 250 15.26 13.07 17.91
CA LEU A 250 16.61 12.55 17.64
C LEU A 250 17.50 13.52 16.84
N GLY A 251 16.96 14.66 16.43
CA GLY A 251 17.57 15.54 15.44
C GLY A 251 17.31 15.08 14.00
N ASN A 252 17.57 15.99 13.04
CA ASN A 252 17.17 15.81 11.64
C ASN A 252 17.73 14.55 10.98
N GLU A 253 19.03 14.27 11.16
CA GLU A 253 19.70 13.15 10.48
C GLU A 253 19.29 11.79 11.05
N ARG A 254 19.37 11.64 12.38
CA ARG A 254 18.98 10.40 13.08
C ARG A 254 17.49 10.14 12.94
N GLY A 255 16.65 11.17 13.10
CA GLY A 255 15.21 11.05 12.88
C GLY A 255 14.85 10.60 11.46
N ARG A 256 15.59 11.08 10.45
CA ARG A 256 15.44 10.62 9.05
C ARG A 256 15.82 9.14 8.89
N ILE A 257 16.88 8.67 9.54
CA ILE A 257 17.28 7.25 9.53
C ILE A 257 16.19 6.41 10.22
N GLY A 258 15.76 6.79 11.43
CA GLY A 258 14.70 6.12 12.17
C GLY A 258 13.41 6.00 11.38
N TYR A 259 12.98 7.08 10.74
CA TYR A 259 11.80 7.08 9.88
C TYR A 259 11.94 6.09 8.71
N LYS A 260 13.11 6.02 8.07
CA LYS A 260 13.34 5.08 6.97
C LYS A 260 13.29 3.62 7.45
N PHE A 261 13.83 3.31 8.63
CA PHE A 261 13.72 1.98 9.24
C PHE A 261 12.27 1.66 9.62
N LEU A 262 11.53 2.60 10.21
CA LEU A 262 10.11 2.47 10.50
C LEU A 262 9.31 2.07 9.26
N MET A 263 9.55 2.75 8.14
CA MET A 263 8.90 2.41 6.86
C MET A 263 9.28 1.02 6.36
N CYS A 264 10.52 0.56 6.61
CA CYS A 264 10.93 -0.79 6.21
C CYS A 264 10.26 -1.86 7.08
N VAL A 265 10.23 -1.68 8.40
CA VAL A 265 9.57 -2.61 9.33
C VAL A 265 8.08 -2.71 9.04
N LEU A 266 7.39 -1.58 8.86
CA LEU A 266 5.98 -1.53 8.49
C LEU A 266 5.70 -2.33 7.19
N LEU A 267 6.53 -2.14 6.16
CA LEU A 267 6.39 -2.87 4.90
C LEU A 267 6.74 -4.36 5.03
N CYS A 268 7.69 -4.74 5.90
CA CYS A 268 8.01 -6.14 6.17
C CYS A 268 6.86 -6.86 6.87
N GLN A 269 6.24 -6.24 7.87
CA GLN A 269 5.05 -6.79 8.53
C GLN A 269 3.90 -6.96 7.54
N LEU A 270 3.71 -5.99 6.63
CA LEU A 270 2.74 -6.12 5.53
C LEU A 270 3.11 -7.28 4.60
N LEU A 271 4.39 -7.45 4.26
CA LEU A 271 4.86 -8.56 3.41
C LEU A 271 4.54 -9.90 4.05
N GLN A 272 4.87 -10.08 5.33
CA GLN A 272 4.59 -11.29 6.08
C GLN A 272 3.09 -11.63 6.10
N GLU A 273 2.22 -10.63 6.19
CA GLU A 273 0.78 -10.85 6.18
C GLU A 273 0.21 -11.12 4.79
N SER A 274 0.80 -10.52 3.76
CA SER A 274 0.37 -10.62 2.37
C SER A 274 0.89 -11.87 1.65
N ALA A 275 2.05 -12.38 2.06
CA ALA A 275 2.63 -13.58 1.48
C ALA A 275 1.71 -14.79 1.73
N GLY A 276 1.33 -15.46 0.63
CA GLY A 276 0.37 -16.56 0.63
C GLY A 276 -1.11 -16.17 0.78
N LYS A 277 -1.46 -14.89 0.94
CA LYS A 277 -2.86 -14.41 0.94
C LYS A 277 -3.20 -13.57 -0.29
N LEU A 278 -2.27 -12.71 -0.71
CA LEU A 278 -2.38 -11.95 -1.95
C LEU A 278 -1.68 -12.69 -3.09
N SER A 279 -1.84 -12.20 -4.33
CA SER A 279 -1.20 -12.81 -5.49
C SER A 279 0.34 -12.81 -5.34
N PRO A 280 1.04 -13.85 -5.84
CA PRO A 280 2.50 -13.93 -5.77
C PRO A 280 3.21 -12.71 -6.38
N GLU A 281 2.64 -12.10 -7.43
CA GLU A 281 3.16 -10.90 -8.08
C GLU A 281 3.19 -9.69 -7.13
N LEU A 282 2.12 -9.48 -6.35
CA LEU A 282 2.05 -8.39 -5.37
C LEU A 282 3.08 -8.60 -4.26
N ALA A 283 3.18 -9.81 -3.72
CA ALA A 283 4.20 -10.16 -2.73
C ALA A 283 5.62 -9.89 -3.25
N MET A 284 5.93 -10.27 -4.49
CA MET A 284 7.23 -10.01 -5.13
C MET A 284 7.48 -8.53 -5.38
N THR A 285 6.44 -7.76 -5.72
CA THR A 285 6.52 -6.30 -5.88
C THR A 285 6.89 -5.63 -4.56
N LEU A 286 6.24 -6.03 -3.46
CA LEU A 286 6.54 -5.52 -2.13
C LEU A 286 7.94 -5.95 -1.65
N ARG A 287 8.31 -7.22 -1.85
CA ARG A 287 9.66 -7.73 -1.57
C ARG A 287 10.73 -6.89 -2.26
N ALA A 288 10.60 -6.68 -3.57
CA ALA A 288 11.54 -5.87 -4.34
C ALA A 288 11.61 -4.41 -3.84
N LYS A 289 10.47 -3.84 -3.40
CA LYS A 289 10.42 -2.51 -2.78
C LYS A 289 11.21 -2.44 -1.47
N ILE A 290 11.09 -3.45 -0.62
CA ILE A 290 11.82 -3.55 0.66
C ILE A 290 13.31 -3.71 0.40
N CYS A 291 13.72 -4.68 -0.44
CA CYS A 291 15.14 -4.89 -0.76
C CYS A 291 15.80 -3.63 -1.33
N ARG A 292 15.12 -2.92 -2.25
CA ARG A 292 15.63 -1.64 -2.79
C ARG A 292 15.75 -0.55 -1.71
N ARG A 293 14.84 -0.51 -0.73
CA ARG A 293 14.92 0.46 0.37
C ARG A 293 16.09 0.15 1.30
N MET A 294 16.30 -1.14 1.62
CA MET A 294 17.44 -1.59 2.41
C MET A 294 18.77 -1.29 1.71
N ALA A 295 18.91 -1.61 0.42
CA ALA A 295 20.11 -1.29 -0.35
C ALA A 295 20.39 0.24 -0.40
N LYS A 296 19.35 1.07 -0.53
CA LYS A 296 19.49 2.53 -0.46
C LYS A 296 19.93 3.00 0.93
N LEU A 297 19.41 2.39 1.99
CA LEU A 297 19.82 2.69 3.36
C LEU A 297 21.29 2.30 3.61
N GLU A 298 21.74 1.16 3.07
CA GLU A 298 23.14 0.72 3.18
C GLU A 298 24.08 1.66 2.42
N LEU A 299 23.69 2.11 1.23
CA LEU A 299 24.45 3.11 0.48
C LEU A 299 24.49 4.45 1.22
N ASP A 300 23.35 4.90 1.78
CA ASP A 300 23.31 6.12 2.59
C ASP A 300 24.25 6.00 3.80
N LYS A 301 24.27 4.85 4.49
CA LYS A 301 25.18 4.56 5.61
C LYS A 301 26.65 4.70 5.20
N ALA A 302 27.05 4.16 4.04
CA ALA A 302 28.42 4.25 3.56
C ALA A 302 28.88 5.70 3.27
N ASN A 303 27.94 6.61 3.00
CA ASN A 303 28.21 8.01 2.68
C ASN A 303 28.09 8.97 3.88
N VAL A 304 27.69 8.47 5.06
CA VAL A 304 27.45 9.29 6.26
C VAL A 304 28.76 9.53 7.03
N GLN A 305 28.93 10.76 7.54
CA GLN A 305 30.09 11.16 8.36
C GLN A 305 30.26 10.24 9.60
N SER A 306 31.52 10.04 10.02
CA SER A 306 31.93 9.01 11.00
C SER A 306 31.11 8.98 12.30
N ALA A 307 30.66 10.12 12.83
CA ALA A 307 29.90 10.19 14.09
C ALA A 307 28.47 9.60 14.03
N ASN A 308 27.88 9.50 12.84
CA ASN A 308 26.54 8.93 12.64
C ASN A 308 26.57 7.50 12.08
N ALA A 309 27.74 7.03 11.66
CA ALA A 309 27.94 5.69 11.12
C ALA A 309 27.69 4.62 12.19
N GLU A 310 28.25 4.80 13.39
CA GLU A 310 28.04 3.90 14.55
C GLU A 310 26.57 3.78 14.95
N ILE A 311 25.83 4.88 14.79
CA ILE A 311 24.42 4.95 15.19
C ILE A 311 23.53 4.27 14.14
N SER A 312 23.83 4.46 12.85
CA SER A 312 23.18 3.70 11.79
C SER A 312 23.50 2.20 11.91
N GLU A 313 24.73 1.84 12.30
CA GLU A 313 25.17 0.46 12.49
C GLU A 313 24.26 -0.29 13.46
N LEU A 314 23.94 0.31 14.62
CA LEU A 314 23.08 -0.32 15.62
C LEU A 314 21.71 -0.75 15.05
N LEU A 315 21.04 0.15 14.32
CA LEU A 315 19.75 -0.17 13.70
C LEU A 315 19.88 -1.26 12.64
N PHE A 316 20.95 -1.25 11.86
CA PHE A 316 21.23 -2.33 10.91
C PHE A 316 21.48 -3.67 11.61
N THR A 317 22.26 -3.69 12.69
CA THR A 317 22.54 -4.92 13.45
C THR A 317 21.29 -5.48 14.11
N ARG A 318 20.41 -4.62 14.66
CA ARG A 318 19.20 -5.05 15.37
C ARG A 318 18.03 -5.39 14.44
N ILE A 319 17.78 -4.56 13.43
CA ILE A 319 16.58 -4.67 12.57
C ILE A 319 16.89 -5.40 11.25
N GLY A 320 18.11 -5.28 10.73
CA GLY A 320 18.51 -5.88 9.45
C GLY A 320 18.26 -7.39 9.36
N PRO A 321 18.67 -8.20 10.36
CA PRO A 321 18.43 -9.64 10.36
C PRO A 321 16.94 -10.00 10.33
N MET A 322 16.10 -9.26 11.07
CA MET A 322 14.64 -9.45 11.08
C MET A 322 14.06 -9.22 9.68
N ILE A 323 14.44 -8.12 9.03
CA ILE A 323 13.98 -7.79 7.67
C ILE A 323 14.41 -8.88 6.68
N LYS A 324 15.68 -9.33 6.78
CA LYS A 324 16.22 -10.38 5.92
C LYS A 324 15.42 -11.68 6.07
N ALA A 325 15.18 -12.13 7.30
CA ALA A 325 14.42 -13.36 7.57
C ALA A 325 13.00 -13.29 6.98
N ILE A 326 12.29 -12.17 7.15
CA ILE A 326 10.93 -11.99 6.58
C ILE A 326 10.96 -12.03 5.05
N VAL A 327 11.97 -11.41 4.43
CA VAL A 327 12.13 -11.42 2.98
C VAL A 327 12.42 -12.82 2.45
N GLU A 328 13.29 -13.58 3.12
CA GLU A 328 13.63 -14.96 2.75
C GLU A 328 12.41 -15.88 2.88
N GLU A 329 11.68 -15.80 4.00
CA GLU A 329 10.45 -16.56 4.23
C GLU A 329 9.39 -16.26 3.17
N ALA A 330 9.13 -14.98 2.89
CA ALA A 330 8.16 -14.60 1.86
C ALA A 330 8.59 -15.07 0.46
N THR A 331 9.90 -15.11 0.18
CA THR A 331 10.43 -15.62 -1.09
C THR A 331 10.17 -17.12 -1.21
N ALA A 332 10.50 -17.89 -0.16
CA ALA A 332 10.25 -19.32 -0.13
C ALA A 332 8.76 -19.65 -0.30
N GLN A 333 7.87 -18.87 0.31
CA GLN A 333 6.42 -19.08 0.18
C GLN A 333 5.91 -18.80 -1.25
N VAL A 334 6.42 -17.76 -1.90
CA VAL A 334 6.11 -17.45 -3.31
C VAL A 334 6.62 -18.57 -4.22
N GLU A 335 7.86 -19.01 -4.03
CA GLU A 335 8.46 -20.10 -4.81
C GLU A 335 7.69 -21.41 -4.66
N ALA A 336 7.32 -21.78 -3.43
CA ALA A 336 6.49 -22.96 -3.17
C ALA A 336 5.12 -22.89 -3.86
N THR A 337 4.50 -21.70 -3.86
CA THR A 337 3.22 -21.47 -4.54
C THR A 337 3.37 -21.57 -6.07
N TRP A 338 4.48 -21.05 -6.60
CA TRP A 338 4.82 -21.15 -8.02
C TRP A 338 5.10 -22.60 -8.45
N GLU A 339 5.85 -23.36 -7.66
CA GLU A 339 6.10 -24.79 -7.93
C GLU A 339 4.80 -25.59 -7.94
N ARG A 340 3.89 -25.34 -6.98
CA ARG A 340 2.57 -25.98 -6.96
C ARG A 340 1.77 -25.66 -8.23
N PHE A 341 1.73 -24.39 -8.62
CA PHE A 341 1.04 -23.97 -9.84
C PHE A 341 1.62 -24.64 -11.10
N LYS A 342 2.96 -24.74 -11.19
CA LYS A 342 3.64 -25.45 -12.29
C LYS A 342 3.24 -26.92 -12.32
N GLN A 343 3.22 -27.60 -11.17
CA GLN A 343 2.82 -29.01 -11.11
C GLN A 343 1.37 -29.22 -11.55
N GLU A 344 0.45 -28.35 -11.12
CA GLU A 344 -0.97 -28.43 -11.48
C GLU A 344 -1.23 -28.12 -12.95
N THR A 345 -0.47 -27.19 -13.54
CA THR A 345 -0.69 -26.70 -14.91
C THR A 345 0.16 -27.46 -15.95
N THR A 346 1.12 -28.28 -15.51
CA THR A 346 1.96 -29.06 -16.42
C THR A 346 1.10 -30.09 -17.14
N ARG A 347 0.82 -29.83 -18.42
CA ARG A 347 0.10 -30.79 -19.27
C ARG A 347 0.90 -32.08 -19.36
N HIS A 348 0.31 -33.18 -18.92
CA HIS A 348 0.85 -34.50 -19.20
C HIS A 348 0.72 -34.79 -20.71
N ILE A 349 1.83 -34.71 -21.44
CA ILE A 349 1.89 -35.15 -22.84
C ILE A 349 2.41 -36.59 -22.82
N PRO A 350 1.55 -37.59 -23.06
CA PRO A 350 2.03 -38.96 -23.16
C PRO A 350 3.00 -39.06 -24.34
N LYS A 351 4.03 -39.90 -24.20
CA LYS A 351 4.93 -40.19 -25.32
C LYS A 351 4.13 -40.76 -26.48
N LEU A 352 4.35 -40.24 -27.69
CA LEU A 352 3.77 -40.84 -28.89
C LEU A 352 4.25 -42.29 -28.97
N PRO A 353 3.36 -43.28 -29.00
CA PRO A 353 3.78 -44.67 -29.07
C PRO A 353 4.55 -44.91 -30.37
N LEU A 354 5.68 -45.62 -30.29
CA LEU A 354 6.53 -45.94 -31.46
C LEU A 354 5.83 -46.85 -32.47
N ARG A 355 4.71 -47.49 -32.09
CA ARG A 355 3.91 -48.36 -32.94
C ARG A 355 2.44 -48.05 -32.75
N ALA A 356 1.71 -48.06 -33.87
CA ALA A 356 0.26 -47.98 -33.84
C ALA A 356 -0.31 -49.23 -33.13
N PRO A 357 -1.33 -49.07 -32.28
CA PRO A 357 -1.99 -50.21 -31.66
C PRO A 357 -2.77 -51.01 -32.71
N ASN A 358 -2.92 -52.32 -32.50
CA ASN A 358 -3.49 -53.23 -33.50
C ASN A 358 -4.90 -52.84 -33.99
N TYR A 359 -5.72 -52.22 -33.13
CA TYR A 359 -7.05 -51.74 -33.53
C TYR A 359 -6.99 -50.54 -34.48
N ALA A 360 -5.94 -49.72 -34.41
CA ALA A 360 -5.74 -48.59 -35.31
C ALA A 360 -5.20 -49.02 -36.69
N LEU A 361 -4.73 -50.26 -36.79
CA LEU A 361 -4.43 -50.92 -38.07
C LEU A 361 -5.67 -51.52 -38.74
N GLN A 362 -6.82 -51.51 -38.05
CA GLN A 362 -8.08 -52.04 -38.56
C GLN A 362 -9.01 -50.89 -38.95
N LEU A 363 -9.36 -50.81 -40.23
CA LEU A 363 -10.31 -49.84 -40.73
C LEU A 363 -11.69 -50.50 -40.84
N SER A 364 -12.67 -50.04 -40.05
CA SER A 364 -14.05 -50.53 -40.16
C SER A 364 -14.72 -49.92 -41.39
N LEU A 365 -14.89 -50.73 -42.44
CA LEU A 365 -15.52 -50.32 -43.69
C LEU A 365 -17.03 -50.64 -43.68
N SER A 366 -17.75 -50.14 -42.67
CA SER A 366 -19.15 -50.46 -42.40
C SER A 366 -20.10 -50.10 -43.56
N HIS A 367 -19.78 -49.06 -44.34
CA HIS A 367 -20.60 -48.58 -45.45
C HIS A 367 -20.08 -48.98 -46.84
N SER A 368 -18.90 -49.59 -46.91
CA SER A 368 -18.27 -49.99 -48.18
C SER A 368 -18.29 -51.51 -48.39
N SER A 369 -18.94 -52.26 -47.49
CA SER A 369 -18.99 -53.72 -47.52
C SER A 369 -19.61 -54.24 -48.81
N GLU A 370 -20.79 -53.75 -49.18
CA GLU A 370 -21.52 -54.18 -50.38
C GLU A 370 -20.74 -53.84 -51.67
N TYR A 371 -20.20 -52.62 -51.75
CA TYR A 371 -19.36 -52.18 -52.87
C TYR A 371 -18.10 -53.06 -53.05
N LEU A 372 -17.40 -53.36 -51.96
CA LEU A 372 -16.19 -54.21 -52.00
C LEU A 372 -16.53 -55.68 -52.29
N SER A 373 -17.66 -56.18 -51.78
CA SER A 373 -18.18 -57.52 -52.08
C SER A 373 -18.50 -57.67 -53.57
N ASN A 374 -19.10 -56.64 -54.17
CA ASN A 374 -19.41 -56.61 -55.59
C ASN A 374 -18.14 -56.54 -56.45
N LEU A 375 -17.12 -55.79 -56.02
CA LEU A 375 -15.82 -55.76 -56.69
C LEU A 375 -15.09 -57.12 -56.63
N LEU A 376 -15.06 -57.77 -55.46
CA LEU A 376 -14.40 -59.07 -55.28
C LEU A 376 -15.11 -60.21 -56.03
N SER A 377 -16.45 -60.21 -56.07
CA SER A 377 -17.21 -61.19 -56.85
C SER A 377 -17.07 -60.95 -58.36
N SER A 378 -16.99 -59.70 -58.80
CA SER A 378 -16.75 -59.35 -60.21
C SER A 378 -15.35 -59.78 -60.70
N SER A 379 -14.34 -59.77 -59.83
CA SER A 379 -12.98 -60.21 -60.17
C SER A 379 -12.86 -61.73 -60.24
N GLN A 380 -13.55 -62.47 -59.36
CA GLN A 380 -13.67 -63.94 -59.45
C GLN A 380 -14.43 -64.36 -60.73
N MET A 381 -15.51 -63.68 -61.09
CA MET A 381 -16.20 -63.94 -62.35
C MET A 381 -15.35 -63.62 -63.59
N ARG A 382 -14.43 -62.63 -63.51
CA ARG A 382 -13.45 -62.36 -64.57
C ARG A 382 -12.42 -63.49 -64.71
N GLN A 383 -11.91 -64.05 -63.61
CA GLN A 383 -11.00 -65.20 -63.68
C GLN A 383 -11.66 -66.46 -64.26
N VAL A 384 -12.92 -66.73 -63.88
CA VAL A 384 -13.68 -67.87 -64.42
C VAL A 384 -14.02 -67.69 -65.90
N ARG A 385 -14.38 -66.47 -66.34
CA ARG A 385 -14.62 -66.18 -67.77
C ARG A 385 -13.36 -66.26 -68.62
N VAL A 386 -12.19 -65.87 -68.11
CA VAL A 386 -10.91 -66.03 -68.85
C VAL A 386 -10.56 -67.51 -68.99
N ALA A 387 -10.82 -68.35 -67.98
CA ALA A 387 -10.62 -69.80 -68.10
C ALA A 387 -11.56 -70.44 -69.14
N LEU A 388 -12.85 -70.06 -69.16
CA LEU A 388 -13.83 -70.55 -70.14
C LEU A 388 -13.59 -70.06 -71.58
N LEU A 389 -13.07 -68.84 -71.75
CA LEU A 389 -12.70 -68.31 -73.07
C LEU A 389 -11.46 -69.01 -73.65
N VAL A 390 -10.53 -69.47 -72.82
CA VAL A 390 -9.37 -70.26 -73.25
C VAL A 390 -9.78 -71.68 -73.68
N GLU A 391 -10.75 -72.31 -73.01
CA GLU A 391 -11.27 -73.63 -73.43
C GLU A 391 -12.05 -73.57 -74.75
N CYS A 392 -12.85 -72.53 -74.99
CA CYS A 392 -13.56 -72.38 -76.27
C CYS A 392 -12.62 -72.07 -77.46
N ALA A 393 -11.46 -71.45 -77.23
CA ALA A 393 -10.48 -71.17 -78.28
C ALA A 393 -9.61 -72.39 -78.67
N LEU A 394 -9.67 -73.49 -77.90
CA LEU A 394 -8.94 -74.74 -78.17
C LEU A 394 -9.82 -75.83 -78.82
N SER A 395 -11.09 -75.54 -79.11
CA SER A 395 -12.05 -76.43 -79.80
C SER A 395 -12.55 -75.92 -81.16
N MET A 396 -11.86 -74.93 -81.74
CA MET A 396 -11.89 -74.63 -83.18
C MET A 396 -10.51 -74.91 -83.77
#